data_AF-A0A268ELD7-F1
#
_entry.id   AF-A0A268ELD7-F1
#
_cell.length_a   1.000
_cell.length_b   1.000
_cell.length_c   1.000
_cell.angle_alpha   90.00
_cell.angle_beta   90.00
_cell.angle_gamma   90.00
#
_symmetry.space_group_name_H-M   'P 1'
#
loop_
_entity.id
_entity.type
_entity.pdbx_description
1 polymer ?
#
loop_
_entity_poly.entity_id
_entity_poly.type
_entity_poly.pdbx_seq_one_letter_code
_entity_poly.pdbx_strand_id
1 'polypeptide(L)'
;MSRKISQSGLSLIKSFEGCRLTAYKPVPTEKYWTIGWGHHGPDVKQGMTITQAEADALLVRDLAKFEAHVNDPANVPVTAKLNQNQFDALVSFCYNCGPGNLKKLCEGRTIEQIAQNITAYNKAGGKILNGLVRRREAELALFNKKEGKLVAQERDINVVSSWAAPAWEAATKLGYFDGTRPGAPITREEMAIVIMRLVNKK
;
A
#
# COMPACT_ATOMS: atom_id res chain seq x y z
N MET A 1 -7.35 -11.16 -12.91
CA MET A 1 -6.22 -10.28 -12.58
C MET A 1 -5.89 -10.43 -11.11
N SER A 2 -4.62 -10.55 -10.74
CA SER A 2 -4.19 -10.58 -9.33
C SER A 2 -4.11 -9.13 -8.82
N ARG A 3 -4.86 -8.81 -7.75
CA ARG A 3 -4.81 -7.50 -7.09
C ARG A 3 -3.56 -7.40 -6.22
N LYS A 4 -3.10 -6.18 -6.02
CA LYS A 4 -1.94 -5.81 -5.19
C LYS A 4 -2.38 -4.84 -4.11
N ILE A 5 -1.68 -4.82 -2.99
CA ILE A 5 -2.04 -3.94 -1.88
C ILE A 5 -1.91 -2.46 -2.31
N SER A 6 -2.89 -1.64 -1.94
CA SER A 6 -2.82 -0.19 -2.18
C SER A 6 -2.09 0.54 -1.05
N GLN A 7 -1.87 1.84 -1.23
CA GLN A 7 -1.33 2.69 -0.17
C GLN A 7 -2.22 2.73 1.08
N SER A 8 -3.54 2.57 0.93
CA SER A 8 -4.47 2.51 2.07
C SER A 8 -4.21 1.26 2.91
N GLY A 9 -4.08 0.09 2.28
CA GLY A 9 -3.71 -1.16 2.95
C GLY A 9 -2.34 -1.10 3.60
N LEU A 10 -1.33 -0.56 2.91
CA LEU A 10 0.02 -0.39 3.47
C LEU A 10 0.01 0.50 4.71
N SER A 11 -0.70 1.62 4.65
CA SER A 11 -0.80 2.56 5.77
C SER A 11 -1.53 1.93 6.97
N LEU A 12 -2.58 1.14 6.70
CA LEU A 12 -3.28 0.38 7.74
C LEU A 12 -2.33 -0.59 8.45
N ILE A 13 -1.59 -1.41 7.71
CA ILE A 13 -0.64 -2.36 8.29
C ILE A 13 0.41 -1.63 9.12
N LYS A 14 1.06 -0.61 8.54
CA LYS A 14 2.08 0.19 9.24
C LYS A 14 1.57 0.87 10.51
N SER A 15 0.27 1.19 10.60
CA SER A 15 -0.31 1.78 11.81
C SER A 15 -0.39 0.82 13.00
N PHE A 16 -0.33 -0.50 12.75
CA PHE A 16 -0.37 -1.54 13.78
C PHE A 16 0.98 -2.23 13.99
N GLU A 17 1.85 -2.23 12.99
CA GLU A 17 3.19 -2.80 13.10
C GLU A 17 4.18 -1.78 13.66
N GLY A 18 5.11 -2.23 14.52
CA GLY A 18 6.24 -1.40 14.94
C GLY A 18 7.40 -1.54 13.96
N CYS A 19 7.91 -0.42 13.42
CA CYS A 19 9.12 -0.44 12.59
C CYS A 19 10.38 -0.40 13.47
N ARG A 20 11.31 -1.34 13.27
CA ARG A 20 12.64 -1.32 13.92
C ARG A 20 13.74 -1.39 12.87
N LEU A 21 14.50 -0.30 12.75
CA LEU A 21 15.57 -0.15 11.75
C LEU A 21 16.85 -0.90 12.10
N THR A 22 16.92 -1.51 13.29
CA THR A 22 18.02 -2.37 13.72
C THR A 22 17.47 -3.75 14.04
N ALA A 23 18.17 -4.79 13.57
CA ALA A 23 17.80 -6.17 13.81
C ALA A 23 17.70 -6.48 15.31
N TYR A 24 16.62 -7.16 15.71
CA TYR A 24 16.38 -7.56 17.09
C TYR A 24 15.79 -8.98 17.16
N LYS A 25 15.86 -9.61 18.33
CA LYS A 25 15.10 -10.83 18.63
C LYS A 25 13.94 -10.49 19.57
N PRO A 26 12.68 -10.70 19.17
CA PRO A 26 11.53 -10.59 20.08
C PRO A 26 11.66 -11.55 21.26
N VAL A 27 12.05 -12.79 21.00
CA VAL A 27 12.38 -13.79 22.02
C VAL A 27 13.83 -14.25 21.82
N PRO A 28 14.69 -14.28 22.87
CA PRO A 28 16.11 -14.63 22.72
C PRO A 28 16.37 -16.00 22.07
N THR A 29 15.45 -16.94 22.24
CA THR A 29 15.51 -18.31 21.71
C THR A 29 15.14 -18.43 20.23
N GLU A 30 14.69 -17.35 19.58
CA GLU A 30 14.38 -17.38 18.15
C GLU A 30 15.62 -17.68 17.31
N LYS A 31 15.43 -18.50 16.27
CA LYS A 31 16.52 -18.90 15.36
C LYS A 31 17.01 -17.72 14.52
N TYR A 32 16.10 -16.91 13.99
CA TYR A 32 16.41 -15.78 13.12
C TYR A 32 16.16 -14.44 13.81
N TRP A 33 16.66 -13.37 13.19
CA TRP A 33 16.45 -12.01 13.64
C TRP A 33 15.27 -11.37 12.91
N THR A 34 14.68 -10.35 13.52
CA THR A 34 13.58 -9.56 12.98
C THR A 34 14.03 -8.12 12.74
N ILE A 35 13.61 -7.49 11.64
CA ILE A 35 13.94 -6.12 11.28
C ILE A 35 12.80 -5.45 10.49
N GLY A 36 12.82 -4.12 10.39
CA GLY A 36 11.84 -3.33 9.65
C GLY A 36 10.45 -3.46 10.27
N TRP A 37 9.44 -3.67 9.43
CA TRP A 37 8.04 -3.85 9.84
C TRP A 37 7.69 -5.28 10.24
N GLY A 38 8.66 -6.05 10.77
CA GLY A 38 8.45 -7.45 11.15
C GLY A 38 9.00 -8.49 10.17
N HIS A 39 9.92 -8.09 9.28
CA HIS A 39 10.62 -9.03 8.40
C HIS A 39 11.51 -9.96 9.24
N HIS A 40 11.30 -11.27 9.14
CA HIS A 40 11.98 -12.29 9.92
C HIS A 40 12.49 -13.40 9.00
N GLY A 41 13.81 -13.62 9.00
CA GLY A 41 14.41 -14.56 8.05
C GLY A 41 15.91 -14.78 8.25
N PRO A 42 16.47 -15.84 7.62
CA PRO A 42 17.90 -16.17 7.70
C PRO A 42 18.81 -15.10 7.08
N ASP A 43 18.26 -14.21 6.25
CA ASP A 43 18.92 -13.05 5.67
C ASP A 43 19.12 -11.90 6.66
N VAL A 44 18.38 -11.89 7.79
CA VAL A 44 18.55 -10.89 8.85
C VAL A 44 19.59 -11.35 9.86
N LYS A 45 20.61 -10.52 10.06
CA LYS A 45 21.75 -10.82 10.94
C LYS A 45 21.82 -9.86 12.13
N GLN A 46 22.47 -10.31 13.20
CA GLN A 46 22.75 -9.48 14.36
C GLN A 46 23.49 -8.20 13.96
N GLY A 47 23.05 -7.05 14.49
CA GLY A 47 23.67 -5.75 14.21
C GLY A 47 23.35 -5.16 12.84
N MET A 48 22.58 -5.86 11.99
CA MET A 48 22.11 -5.31 10.72
C MET A 48 21.24 -4.08 10.97
N THR A 49 21.46 -3.03 10.16
CA THR A 49 20.64 -1.82 10.15
C THR A 49 20.13 -1.56 8.73
N ILE A 50 18.97 -0.93 8.64
CA ILE A 50 18.34 -0.55 7.36
C ILE A 50 17.76 0.85 7.46
N THR A 51 17.63 1.52 6.33
CA THR A 51 16.90 2.77 6.19
C THR A 51 15.38 2.55 6.23
N GLN A 52 14.62 3.63 6.46
CA GLN A 52 13.16 3.56 6.40
C GLN A 52 12.64 3.10 5.02
N ALA A 53 13.30 3.53 3.94
CA ALA A 53 12.94 3.14 2.58
C ALA A 53 13.17 1.65 2.34
N GLU A 54 14.27 1.09 2.86
CA GLU A 54 14.53 -0.35 2.81
C GLU A 54 13.52 -1.15 3.65
N ALA A 55 13.17 -0.66 4.84
CA ALA A 55 12.13 -1.29 5.67
C ALA A 55 10.78 -1.33 4.93
N ASP A 56 10.41 -0.23 4.28
CA ASP A 56 9.19 -0.14 3.48
C ASP A 56 9.20 -1.08 2.27
N ALA A 57 10.34 -1.18 1.57
CA ALA A 57 10.51 -2.10 0.46
C ALA A 57 10.44 -3.58 0.91
N LEU A 58 11.04 -3.91 2.06
CA LEU A 58 10.95 -5.23 2.67
C LEU A 58 9.51 -5.60 3.02
N LEU A 59 8.74 -4.66 3.58
CA LEU A 59 7.32 -4.88 3.86
C LEU A 59 6.54 -5.22 2.59
N VAL A 60 6.70 -4.43 1.51
CA VAL A 60 6.02 -4.70 0.24
C VAL A 60 6.41 -6.07 -0.33
N ARG A 61 7.69 -6.43 -0.26
CA ARG A 61 8.18 -7.75 -0.68
C ARG A 61 7.53 -8.88 0.12
N ASP A 62 7.48 -8.75 1.45
CA ASP A 62 6.90 -9.74 2.33
C ASP A 62 5.39 -9.87 2.15
N LEU A 63 4.71 -8.78 1.78
CA LEU A 63 3.27 -8.77 1.53
C LEU A 63 2.88 -9.60 0.30
N ALA A 64 3.78 -9.82 -0.66
CA ALA A 64 3.49 -10.58 -1.87
C ALA A 64 2.90 -11.97 -1.60
N LYS A 65 3.35 -12.68 -0.55
CA LYS A 65 2.81 -14.00 -0.18
C LYS A 65 1.39 -13.91 0.39
N PHE A 66 1.09 -12.87 1.15
CA PHE A 66 -0.24 -12.64 1.73
C PHE A 66 -1.23 -12.17 0.66
N GLU A 67 -0.79 -11.34 -0.28
CA GLU A 67 -1.55 -11.00 -1.49
C GLU A 67 -1.90 -12.24 -2.31
N ALA A 68 -0.95 -13.18 -2.46
CA ALA A 68 -1.20 -14.43 -3.17
C ALA A 68 -2.31 -15.26 -2.48
N HIS A 69 -2.28 -15.34 -1.14
CA HIS A 69 -3.34 -16.01 -0.39
C HIS A 69 -4.72 -15.36 -0.57
N VAL A 70 -4.80 -14.02 -0.58
CA VAL A 70 -6.08 -13.32 -0.79
C VAL A 70 -6.58 -13.42 -2.23
N ASN A 71 -5.67 -13.48 -3.21
CA ASN A 71 -6.01 -13.66 -4.62
C ASN A 71 -6.40 -15.11 -4.96
N ASP A 72 -6.08 -16.07 -4.11
CA ASP A 72 -6.38 -17.49 -4.32
C ASP A 72 -7.84 -17.81 -3.93
N PRO A 73 -8.70 -18.21 -4.88
CA PRO A 73 -10.09 -18.58 -4.60
C PRO A 73 -10.25 -19.75 -3.61
N ALA A 74 -9.22 -20.60 -3.45
CA ALA A 74 -9.24 -21.68 -2.47
C ALA A 74 -9.18 -21.17 -1.03
N ASN A 75 -8.65 -19.96 -0.82
CA ASN A 75 -8.65 -19.28 0.48
C ASN A 75 -9.78 -18.25 0.56
N VAL A 76 -10.04 -17.52 -0.52
CA VAL A 76 -11.05 -16.45 -0.58
C VAL A 76 -11.97 -16.66 -1.79
N PRO A 77 -13.04 -17.47 -1.67
CA PRO A 77 -13.91 -17.80 -2.82
C PRO A 77 -14.53 -16.58 -3.51
N VAL A 78 -14.73 -15.49 -2.77
CA VAL A 78 -15.29 -14.22 -3.28
C VAL A 78 -14.24 -13.27 -3.86
N THR A 79 -12.96 -13.67 -3.97
CA THR A 79 -11.83 -12.78 -4.32
C THR A 79 -12.04 -12.01 -5.63
N ALA A 80 -12.66 -12.63 -6.64
CA ALA A 80 -12.96 -11.98 -7.91
C ALA A 80 -13.87 -10.75 -7.77
N LYS A 81 -14.76 -10.77 -6.76
CA LYS A 81 -15.79 -9.73 -6.50
C LYS A 81 -15.33 -8.64 -5.54
N LEU A 82 -14.16 -8.78 -4.91
CA LEU A 82 -13.66 -7.79 -3.97
C LEU A 82 -13.33 -6.47 -4.67
N ASN A 83 -13.63 -5.35 -4.02
CA ASN A 83 -13.03 -4.06 -4.37
C ASN A 83 -11.61 -3.92 -3.76
N GLN A 84 -10.89 -2.87 -4.11
CA GLN A 84 -9.52 -2.67 -3.65
C GLN A 84 -9.40 -2.56 -2.11
N ASN A 85 -10.33 -1.86 -1.45
CA ASN A 85 -10.29 -1.69 0.01
C ASN A 85 -10.58 -3.01 0.76
N GLN A 86 -11.49 -3.83 0.24
CA GLN A 86 -11.78 -5.16 0.78
C GLN A 86 -10.58 -6.08 0.63
N PHE A 87 -9.91 -6.04 -0.54
CA PHE A 87 -8.67 -6.75 -0.77
C PHE A 87 -7.59 -6.30 0.24
N ASP A 88 -7.36 -5.00 0.39
CA ASP A 88 -6.37 -4.44 1.31
C ASP A 88 -6.61 -4.85 2.77
N ALA A 89 -7.87 -4.80 3.23
CA ALA A 89 -8.24 -5.21 4.58
C ALA A 89 -8.01 -6.71 4.81
N LEU A 90 -8.31 -7.57 3.82
CA LEU A 90 -8.03 -9.00 3.92
C LEU A 90 -6.53 -9.32 3.87
N VAL A 91 -5.72 -8.53 3.15
CA VAL A 91 -4.26 -8.67 3.19
C VAL A 91 -3.73 -8.30 4.58
N SER A 92 -4.20 -7.19 5.18
CA SER A 92 -3.85 -6.83 6.57
C SER A 92 -4.27 -7.92 7.57
N PHE A 93 -5.48 -8.45 7.41
CA PHE A 93 -5.98 -9.56 8.22
C PHE A 93 -5.09 -10.80 8.09
N CYS A 94 -4.74 -11.17 6.85
CA CYS A 94 -3.91 -12.34 6.56
C CYS A 94 -2.48 -12.17 7.08
N TYR A 95 -1.91 -10.97 6.97
CA TYR A 95 -0.61 -10.64 7.55
C TYR A 95 -0.57 -10.89 9.06
N ASN A 96 -1.65 -10.53 9.77
CA ASN A 96 -1.73 -10.67 11.22
C ASN A 96 -2.14 -12.08 11.70
N CYS A 97 -3.16 -12.66 11.08
CA CYS A 97 -3.77 -13.92 11.54
C CYS A 97 -3.28 -15.15 10.76
N GLY A 98 -2.56 -14.95 9.66
CA GLY A 98 -2.10 -16.00 8.76
C GLY A 98 -3.17 -16.50 7.77
N PRO A 99 -2.75 -17.29 6.77
CA PRO A 99 -3.62 -17.77 5.69
C PRO A 99 -4.68 -18.78 6.14
N GLY A 100 -4.41 -19.59 7.17
CA GLY A 100 -5.40 -20.55 7.69
C GLY A 100 -6.63 -19.85 8.29
N ASN A 101 -6.40 -18.77 9.05
CA ASN A 101 -7.49 -17.96 9.60
C ASN A 101 -8.20 -17.15 8.51
N LEU A 102 -7.47 -16.65 7.49
CA LEU A 102 -8.08 -16.01 6.33
C LEU A 102 -9.06 -16.96 5.63
N LYS A 103 -8.62 -18.19 5.32
CA LYS A 103 -9.47 -19.20 4.72
C LYS A 103 -10.72 -19.45 5.56
N LYS A 104 -10.55 -19.69 6.86
CA LYS A 104 -11.66 -19.89 7.80
C LYS A 104 -12.60 -18.67 7.88
N LEU A 105 -12.10 -17.45 7.71
CA LEU A 105 -12.91 -16.23 7.67
C LEU A 105 -13.76 -16.16 6.38
N CYS A 106 -13.25 -16.63 5.24
CA CYS A 106 -13.92 -16.46 3.95
C CYS A 106 -14.69 -17.70 3.46
N GLU A 107 -14.41 -18.89 4.01
CA GLU A 107 -15.03 -20.15 3.60
C GLU A 107 -16.55 -20.13 3.80
N GLY A 108 -17.28 -20.35 2.71
CA GLY A 108 -18.76 -20.38 2.70
C GLY A 108 -19.43 -19.05 3.01
N ARG A 109 -18.71 -17.92 3.05
CA ARG A 109 -19.24 -16.60 3.42
C ARG A 109 -19.36 -15.65 2.23
N THR A 110 -20.42 -14.84 2.22
CA THR A 110 -20.52 -13.64 1.37
C THR A 110 -19.60 -12.53 1.89
N ILE A 111 -19.44 -11.47 1.09
CA ILE A 111 -18.66 -10.28 1.45
C ILE A 111 -19.20 -9.64 2.74
N GLU A 112 -20.52 -9.55 2.88
CA GLU A 112 -21.20 -8.99 4.05
C GLU A 112 -20.98 -9.85 5.29
N GLN A 113 -21.04 -11.17 5.13
CA GLN A 113 -20.78 -12.11 6.22
C GLN A 113 -19.31 -12.07 6.65
N ILE A 114 -18.36 -11.88 5.73
CA ILE A 114 -16.95 -11.67 6.07
C ILE A 114 -16.80 -10.42 6.95
N ALA A 115 -17.43 -9.31 6.55
CA ALA A 115 -17.40 -8.06 7.31
C ALA A 115 -17.95 -8.22 8.74
N GLN A 116 -19.04 -8.98 8.91
CA GLN A 116 -19.63 -9.26 10.22
C GLN A 116 -18.76 -10.14 11.12
N ASN A 117 -17.90 -10.98 10.54
CA ASN A 117 -17.12 -11.98 11.28
C ASN A 117 -15.66 -11.56 11.54
N ILE A 118 -15.14 -10.53 10.86
CA ILE A 118 -13.74 -10.13 10.99
C ILE A 118 -13.36 -9.70 12.41
N THR A 119 -14.29 -9.09 13.16
CA THR A 119 -14.08 -8.58 14.53
C THR A 119 -13.97 -9.68 15.59
N ALA A 120 -14.38 -10.92 15.27
CA ALA A 120 -14.27 -12.06 16.17
C ALA A 120 -12.81 -12.51 16.38
N TYR A 121 -11.89 -12.11 15.50
CA TYR A 121 -10.47 -12.45 15.56
C TYR A 121 -9.69 -11.46 16.45
N ASN A 122 -10.14 -11.33 17.70
CA ASN A 122 -9.62 -10.36 18.68
C ASN A 122 -8.92 -11.00 19.88
N LYS A 123 -8.64 -12.30 19.83
CA LYS A 123 -8.08 -13.08 20.94
C LYS A 123 -6.67 -13.60 20.65
N ALA A 124 -5.83 -13.63 21.68
CA ALA A 124 -4.58 -14.40 21.70
C ALA A 124 -4.47 -15.14 23.05
N GLY A 125 -4.03 -16.39 23.03
CA GLY A 125 -3.99 -17.23 24.25
C GLY A 125 -5.35 -17.35 24.96
N GLY A 126 -6.45 -17.31 24.20
CA GLY A 126 -7.82 -17.36 24.72
C GLY A 126 -8.36 -16.05 25.30
N LYS A 127 -7.53 -15.01 25.47
CA LYS A 127 -7.93 -13.71 26.04
C LYS A 127 -8.14 -12.68 24.94
N ILE A 128 -9.15 -11.81 25.11
CA ILE A 128 -9.37 -10.66 24.24
C ILE A 128 -8.23 -9.66 24.46
N LEU A 129 -7.65 -9.17 23.37
CA LEU A 129 -6.62 -8.13 23.40
C LEU A 129 -7.16 -6.85 22.77
N ASN A 130 -7.14 -5.74 23.52
CA ASN A 130 -7.59 -4.43 23.02
C ASN A 130 -6.86 -3.98 21.75
N GLY A 131 -5.59 -4.37 21.58
CA GLY A 131 -4.85 -4.12 20.34
C GLY A 131 -5.47 -4.81 19.12
N LEU A 132 -5.92 -6.06 19.27
CA LEU A 132 -6.57 -6.80 18.19
C LEU A 132 -8.00 -6.29 17.93
N VAL A 133 -8.73 -5.89 18.97
CA VAL A 133 -10.06 -5.26 18.81
C VAL A 133 -9.94 -4.03 17.89
N ARG A 134 -9.06 -3.08 18.24
CA ARG A 134 -8.81 -1.88 17.42
C ARG A 134 -8.36 -2.22 16.01
N ARG A 135 -7.51 -3.23 15.85
CA ARG A 135 -7.04 -3.68 14.53
C ARG A 135 -8.16 -4.21 13.66
N ARG A 136 -9.00 -5.09 14.18
CA ARG A 136 -10.13 -5.66 13.43
C ARG A 136 -11.19 -4.60 13.11
N GLU A 137 -11.42 -3.64 14.00
CA GLU A 137 -12.32 -2.51 13.74
C GLU A 137 -11.79 -1.62 12.60
N ALA A 138 -10.49 -1.31 12.57
CA ALA A 138 -9.90 -0.53 11.50
C ALA A 138 -9.90 -1.27 10.15
N GLU A 139 -9.64 -2.59 10.16
CA GLU A 139 -9.79 -3.43 8.97
C GLU A 139 -11.22 -3.50 8.48
N LEU A 140 -12.21 -3.64 9.37
CA LEU A 140 -13.63 -3.59 9.03
C LEU A 140 -14.01 -2.23 8.43
N ALA A 141 -13.52 -1.13 9.01
CA ALA A 141 -13.76 0.21 8.52
C ALA A 141 -13.20 0.39 7.08
N LEU A 142 -11.99 -0.11 6.82
CA LEU A 142 -11.44 -0.12 5.46
C LEU A 142 -12.27 -1.02 4.53
N PHE A 143 -12.61 -2.24 4.97
CA PHE A 143 -13.39 -3.21 4.19
C PHE A 143 -14.76 -2.65 3.75
N ASN A 144 -15.42 -1.89 4.62
CA ASN A 144 -16.72 -1.25 4.35
C ASN A 144 -16.60 0.07 3.59
N LYS A 145 -15.39 0.63 3.46
CA LYS A 145 -15.17 1.86 2.71
C LYS A 145 -15.42 1.59 1.23
N LYS A 146 -16.42 2.25 0.65
CA LYS A 146 -16.64 2.23 -0.79
C LYS A 146 -15.37 2.71 -1.48
N GLU A 147 -14.95 2.00 -2.53
CA GLU A 147 -13.87 2.44 -3.38
C GLU A 147 -14.24 3.83 -3.91
N GLY A 148 -13.46 4.85 -3.55
CA GLY A 148 -13.61 6.15 -4.17
C GLY A 148 -13.40 5.93 -5.66
N LYS A 149 -14.30 6.44 -6.51
CA LYS A 149 -14.00 6.49 -7.95
C LYS A 149 -12.59 7.05 -8.07
N LEU A 150 -11.72 6.37 -8.82
CA LEU A 150 -10.52 7.01 -9.34
C LEU A 150 -11.01 8.27 -10.01
N VAL A 151 -10.92 9.39 -9.29
CA VAL A 151 -11.07 10.69 -9.91
C VAL A 151 -9.77 10.76 -10.69
N ALA A 152 -9.81 10.30 -11.95
CA ALA A 152 -9.03 10.98 -12.97
C ALA A 152 -9.43 12.43 -12.77
N GLN A 153 -8.61 13.17 -12.02
CA GLN A 153 -8.86 14.56 -11.77
C GLN A 153 -8.76 15.14 -13.17
N GLU A 154 -9.90 15.39 -13.80
CA GLU A 154 -10.00 16.21 -14.99
C GLU A 154 -9.44 17.55 -14.57
N ARG A 155 -8.12 17.65 -14.68
CA ARG A 155 -7.41 18.89 -14.47
C ARG A 155 -7.80 19.73 -15.65
N ASP A 156 -8.38 20.90 -15.36
CA ASP A 156 -8.58 21.89 -16.40
C ASP A 156 -7.22 22.17 -17.03
N ILE A 157 -7.10 21.79 -18.30
CA ILE A 157 -5.85 21.90 -19.05
C ILE A 157 -5.40 23.34 -19.16
N ASN A 158 -6.30 24.32 -18.97
CA ASN A 158 -6.03 25.75 -19.04
C ASN A 158 -5.61 26.35 -17.69
N VAL A 159 -5.63 25.57 -16.59
CA VAL A 159 -5.28 26.04 -15.24
C VAL A 159 -3.92 25.50 -14.80
N VAL A 160 -3.09 26.43 -14.35
CA VAL A 160 -1.76 26.13 -13.81
C VAL A 160 -1.90 25.54 -12.41
N SER A 161 -1.23 24.41 -12.15
CA SER A 161 -1.17 23.85 -10.80
C SER A 161 -0.47 24.82 -9.84
N SER A 162 -0.99 24.97 -8.63
CA SER A 162 -0.44 25.88 -7.60
C SER A 162 1.06 25.68 -7.36
N TRP A 163 1.52 24.43 -7.29
CA TRP A 163 2.93 24.09 -7.09
C TRP A 163 3.83 24.50 -8.26
N ALA A 164 3.29 24.58 -9.47
CA ALA A 164 4.04 24.87 -10.70
C ALA A 164 3.93 26.35 -11.12
N ALA A 165 3.09 27.14 -10.44
CA ALA A 165 2.78 28.52 -10.85
C ALA A 165 4.02 29.41 -11.00
N PRO A 166 5.00 29.43 -10.07
CA PRO A 166 6.17 30.28 -10.22
C PRO A 166 7.05 29.90 -11.42
N ALA A 167 7.21 28.59 -11.67
CA ALA A 167 8.00 28.07 -12.78
C ALA A 167 7.30 28.33 -14.13
N TRP A 168 5.97 28.17 -14.18
CA TRP A 168 5.17 28.45 -15.35
C TRP A 168 5.22 29.92 -15.76
N GLU A 169 5.08 30.84 -14.79
CA GLU A 169 5.19 32.27 -15.02
C GLU A 169 6.57 32.65 -15.56
N ALA A 170 7.64 32.16 -14.93
CA ALA A 170 9.01 32.42 -15.36
C ALA A 170 9.27 31.92 -16.79
N ALA A 171 8.85 30.69 -17.09
CA ALA A 171 9.07 30.09 -18.41
C ALA A 171 8.24 30.77 -19.52
N THR A 172 7.01 31.22 -19.20
CA THR A 172 6.18 32.01 -20.13
C THR A 172 6.81 33.38 -20.39
N LYS A 173 7.30 34.07 -19.35
CA LYS A 173 7.96 35.38 -19.47
C LYS A 173 9.25 35.32 -20.29
N LEU A 174 9.98 34.22 -20.21
CA LEU A 174 11.19 33.97 -21.00
C LEU A 174 10.87 33.49 -22.43
N GLY A 175 9.60 33.34 -22.79
CA GLY A 175 9.16 32.92 -24.12
C GLY A 175 9.37 31.43 -24.41
N TYR A 176 9.58 30.60 -23.38
CA TYR A 176 9.73 29.15 -23.55
C TYR A 176 8.40 28.43 -23.75
N PHE A 177 7.31 28.97 -23.20
CA PHE A 177 5.95 28.50 -23.40
C PHE A 177 5.06 29.64 -23.91
N ASP A 178 4.02 29.29 -24.66
CA ASP A 178 3.04 30.23 -25.23
C ASP A 178 1.99 30.70 -24.21
N GLY A 179 2.09 30.25 -22.96
CA GLY A 179 1.14 30.57 -21.89
C GLY A 179 -0.18 29.80 -21.98
N THR A 180 -0.32 28.87 -22.92
CA THR A 180 -1.56 28.10 -23.13
C THR A 180 -1.43 26.66 -22.62
N ARG A 181 -2.56 26.08 -22.23
CA ARG A 181 -2.72 24.64 -21.93
C ARG A 181 -1.66 24.04 -20.95
N PRO A 182 -1.41 24.63 -19.77
CA PRO A 182 -0.44 24.14 -18.76
C PRO A 182 -0.67 22.71 -18.24
N GLY A 183 -1.83 22.12 -18.49
CA GLY A 183 -2.15 20.74 -18.12
C GLY A 183 -2.06 19.74 -19.26
N ALA A 184 -1.72 20.16 -20.49
CA ALA A 184 -1.68 19.25 -21.63
C ALA A 184 -0.53 18.24 -21.52
N PRO A 185 -0.75 16.96 -21.87
CA PRO A 185 0.31 15.98 -21.94
C PRO A 185 1.28 16.32 -23.08
N ILE A 186 2.58 16.32 -22.78
CA ILE A 186 3.65 16.49 -23.79
C ILE A 186 4.08 15.12 -24.32
N THR A 187 4.21 15.00 -25.64
CA THR A 187 4.72 13.79 -26.29
C THR A 187 6.24 13.67 -26.13
N ARG A 188 6.77 12.46 -26.33
CA ARG A 188 8.23 12.23 -26.32
C ARG A 188 8.94 12.98 -27.45
N GLU A 189 8.28 13.16 -28.59
CA GLU A 189 8.83 13.89 -29.74
C GLU A 189 8.93 15.39 -29.46
N GLU A 190 7.86 15.99 -28.90
CA GLU A 190 7.87 17.39 -28.46
C GLU A 190 8.95 17.62 -27.39
N MET A 191 9.05 16.71 -26.41
CA MET A 191 10.10 16.79 -25.39
C MET A 191 11.50 16.69 -25.99
N ALA A 192 11.72 15.81 -26.97
CA ALA A 192 13.01 15.68 -27.65
C ALA A 192 13.40 16.97 -28.38
N ILE A 193 12.46 17.62 -29.07
CA ILE A 193 12.68 18.92 -29.72
C ILE A 193 13.06 20.00 -28.70
N VAL A 194 12.32 20.08 -27.58
CA VAL A 194 12.60 21.05 -26.51
C VAL A 194 14.01 20.83 -25.93
N ILE A 195 14.36 19.58 -25.60
CA ILE A 195 15.68 19.23 -25.07
C ILE A 195 16.78 19.63 -26.06
N MET A 196 16.66 19.24 -27.33
CA MET A 196 17.70 19.54 -28.33
C MET A 196 17.84 21.04 -28.58
N ARG A 197 16.75 21.81 -28.54
CA ARG A 197 16.80 23.28 -28.61
C ARG A 197 17.50 23.90 -27.41
N LEU A 198 17.32 23.37 -26.20
CA LEU A 198 17.97 23.88 -25.00
C LEU A 198 19.47 23.54 -24.97
N VAL A 199 19.83 22.33 -25.38
CA VAL A 199 21.23 21.86 -25.38
C VAL A 199 22.04 22.50 -26.53
N ASN A 200 21.41 22.82 -27.67
CA ASN A 200 22.11 23.38 -28.84
C ASN A 200 22.12 24.91 -28.90
N LYS A 201 21.55 25.63 -27.92
CA LYS A 201 21.74 27.08 -27.79
C LYS A 201 23.17 27.36 -27.26
N LYS A 202 24.14 27.35 -28.16
CA LYS A 202 25.38 28.14 -28.04
C LYS A 202 25.19 29.46 -28.76
#